data_AF-A0A1M5UQS2-F1
#
_entry.id   AF-A0A1M5UQS2-F1
#
_cell.length_a   1.000
_cell.length_b   1.000
_cell.length_c   1.000
_cell.angle_alpha   90.00
_cell.angle_beta   90.00
_cell.angle_gamma   90.00
#
_symmetry.space_group_name_H-M   'P 1'
#
loop_
_entity.id
_entity.type
_entity.pdbx_description
1 polymer ?
#
loop_
_entity_poly.entity_id
_entity_poly.type
_entity_poly.pdbx_seq_one_letter_code
_entity_poly.pdbx_strand_id
1 'polypeptide(L)'
;MLEKRILWNFKYDVDKQTYLYRLYHENSKHSPLTQSVKAPRSNYMELIENEAREERKYDKKGEVVYIVPYVSELEQFDIRLTDALLKRRTSWNFKKQAISTRELIAFLGYSFGISDREYNLKTYPSGGRFYPVDIYLVPTKKMIRNSEILKEERAYRYNQNSRELLALHRVNLEELNSLTSSTDIGDMSFDDALFLVFLVGNMRYIEKKYNSLTYRLIYKELGHIGQNIMLVATMLGMSTVPLGGFFEDRINKFLRLDKTYQSNMYTFIVG
;
A
#
# COMPACT_ATOMS: atom_id res chain seq x y z
N MET A 1 1.72 10.44 32.36
CA MET A 1 0.29 10.69 32.09
C MET A 1 -0.14 9.69 31.04
N LEU A 2 -0.97 8.71 31.39
CA LEU A 2 -1.53 7.76 30.42
C LEU A 2 -2.34 8.56 29.38
N GLU A 3 -1.91 8.54 28.12
CA GLU A 3 -2.71 9.09 27.02
C GLU A 3 -4.11 8.46 27.09
N LYS A 4 -5.14 9.32 27.13
CA LYS A 4 -6.54 8.86 27.12
C LYS A 4 -6.73 7.98 25.88
N ARG A 5 -7.03 6.69 26.10
CA ARG A 5 -7.40 5.72 25.07
C ARG A 5 -8.49 6.33 24.18
N ILE A 6 -8.15 6.65 22.94
CA ILE A 6 -9.12 7.17 21.96
C ILE A 6 -9.85 5.95 21.39
N LEU A 7 -11.13 5.82 21.74
CA LEU A 7 -12.01 4.80 21.20
C LEU A 7 -12.80 5.36 20.01
N TRP A 8 -13.17 4.50 19.07
CA TRP A 8 -14.12 4.85 18.02
C TRP A 8 -15.46 5.25 18.65
N ASN A 9 -15.96 6.44 18.30
CA ASN A 9 -17.27 6.90 18.71
C ASN A 9 -18.30 6.52 17.65
N PHE A 10 -19.14 5.52 17.92
CA PHE A 10 -20.18 5.04 16.99
C PHE A 10 -21.52 5.79 17.11
N LYS A 11 -21.59 6.91 17.85
CA LYS A 11 -22.86 7.65 18.11
C LYS A 11 -23.24 8.67 17.02
N TYR A 12 -22.75 8.51 15.78
CA TYR A 12 -22.99 9.48 14.71
C TYR A 12 -24.34 9.27 14.01
N ASP A 13 -25.03 10.38 13.72
CA ASP A 13 -26.27 10.42 12.94
C ASP A 13 -25.99 10.16 11.45
N VAL A 14 -26.52 9.03 10.96
CA VAL A 14 -26.27 8.48 9.62
C VAL A 14 -26.92 9.35 8.53
N ASP A 15 -28.01 10.05 8.82
CA ASP A 15 -28.81 10.74 7.81
C ASP A 15 -28.10 11.98 7.24
N LYS A 16 -27.31 12.69 8.07
CA LYS A 16 -26.55 13.86 7.62
C LYS A 16 -25.26 13.51 6.85
N GLN A 17 -24.63 12.37 7.15
CA GLN A 17 -23.35 11.98 6.54
C GLN A 17 -23.50 11.19 5.23
N THR A 18 -24.64 10.54 4.98
CA THR A 18 -24.87 9.79 3.74
C THR A 18 -24.93 10.67 2.48
N TYR A 19 -25.16 11.98 2.61
CA TYR A 19 -25.24 12.89 1.47
C TYR A 19 -23.94 12.93 0.65
N LEU A 20 -22.76 13.05 1.27
CA LEU A 20 -21.49 13.14 0.55
C LEU A 20 -21.15 11.84 -0.19
N TYR A 21 -21.36 10.70 0.46
CA TYR A 21 -21.19 9.39 -0.19
C TYR A 21 -22.16 9.24 -1.37
N ARG A 22 -23.44 9.58 -1.21
CA ARG A 22 -24.43 9.51 -2.30
C ARG A 22 -24.06 10.45 -3.43
N LEU A 23 -23.65 11.68 -3.12
CA LEU A 23 -23.21 12.66 -4.11
C LEU A 23 -22.01 12.13 -4.90
N TYR A 24 -20.98 11.62 -4.21
CA TYR A 24 -19.85 10.98 -4.87
C TYR A 24 -20.29 9.79 -5.71
N HIS A 25 -21.13 8.91 -5.17
CA HIS A 25 -21.62 7.71 -5.85
C HIS A 25 -22.34 8.05 -7.15
N GLU A 26 -23.25 9.02 -7.12
CA GLU A 26 -23.98 9.47 -8.30
C GLU A 26 -23.05 10.12 -9.34
N ASN A 27 -22.11 10.96 -8.90
CA ASN A 27 -21.21 11.71 -9.79
C ASN A 27 -19.99 10.91 -10.29
N SER A 28 -19.79 9.68 -9.81
CA SER A 28 -18.72 8.78 -10.25
C SER A 28 -19.24 7.51 -10.94
N LYS A 29 -20.51 7.50 -11.35
CA LYS A 29 -21.08 6.39 -12.14
C LYS A 29 -20.34 6.17 -13.46
N HIS A 30 -20.25 4.91 -13.85
CA HIS A 30 -19.88 4.56 -15.21
C HIS A 30 -21.02 4.99 -16.14
N SER A 31 -20.80 6.04 -16.92
CA SER A 31 -21.68 6.40 -18.03
C SER A 31 -20.85 6.56 -19.31
N PRO A 32 -21.41 6.23 -20.49
CA PRO A 32 -20.76 6.49 -21.76
C PRO A 32 -20.31 7.96 -21.88
N LEU A 33 -21.10 8.92 -21.38
CA LEU A 33 -20.74 10.34 -21.39
C LEU A 33 -19.48 10.65 -20.57
N THR A 34 -19.30 10.01 -19.41
CA THR A 34 -18.14 10.24 -18.53
C THR A 34 -16.83 9.79 -19.19
N GLN A 35 -16.87 8.71 -19.99
CA GLN A 35 -15.70 8.19 -20.71
C GLN A 35 -15.51 8.82 -22.10
N SER A 36 -16.59 9.29 -22.76
CA SER A 36 -16.56 9.69 -24.17
C SER A 36 -16.36 11.20 -24.39
N VAL A 37 -16.82 12.05 -23.46
CA VAL A 37 -16.82 13.53 -23.65
C VAL A 37 -15.69 14.22 -22.87
N LYS A 38 -15.27 13.65 -21.73
CA LYS A 38 -14.30 14.28 -20.81
C LYS A 38 -12.96 13.56 -20.68
N ALA A 39 -12.82 12.33 -21.16
CA ALA A 39 -11.51 11.68 -21.19
C ALA A 39 -10.72 12.33 -22.32
N PRO A 40 -9.69 13.15 -22.04
CA PRO A 40 -8.94 13.78 -23.10
C PRO A 40 -8.36 12.63 -23.94
N ARG A 41 -8.68 12.57 -25.23
CA ARG A 41 -8.08 11.60 -26.17
C ARG A 41 -6.56 11.83 -26.36
N SER A 42 -5.96 12.63 -25.48
CA SER A 42 -4.54 12.92 -25.43
C SER A 42 -3.73 11.66 -25.20
N ASN A 43 -2.45 11.75 -25.57
CA ASN A 43 -1.49 10.67 -25.50
C ASN A 43 -1.32 10.22 -24.04
N TYR A 44 -2.12 9.27 -23.57
CA TYR A 44 -2.07 8.77 -22.19
C TYR A 44 -0.69 8.24 -21.80
N MET A 45 0.10 7.79 -22.78
CA MET A 45 1.48 7.40 -22.57
C MET A 45 2.33 8.57 -22.06
N GLU A 46 2.06 9.80 -22.51
CA GLU A 46 2.75 10.99 -22.01
C GLU A 46 2.42 11.26 -20.53
N LEU A 47 1.18 11.02 -20.10
CA LEU A 47 0.81 11.15 -18.68
C LEU A 47 1.55 10.13 -17.82
N ILE A 48 1.61 8.87 -18.26
CA ILE A 48 2.33 7.79 -17.58
C ILE A 48 3.84 8.10 -17.54
N GLU A 49 4.42 8.57 -18.64
CA GLU A 49 5.82 8.98 -18.69
C GLU A 49 6.12 10.15 -17.76
N ASN A 50 5.23 11.14 -17.71
CA ASN A 50 5.36 12.29 -16.82
C ASN A 50 5.24 11.89 -15.36
N GLU A 51 4.33 10.97 -15.02
CA GLU A 51 4.23 10.36 -13.69
C GLU A 51 5.54 9.68 -13.32
N ALA A 52 6.07 8.79 -14.16
CA ALA A 52 7.34 8.13 -13.93
C ALA A 52 8.53 9.12 -13.81
N ARG A 53 8.50 10.25 -14.52
CA ARG A 53 9.52 11.32 -14.38
C ARG A 53 9.42 12.02 -13.03
N GLU A 54 8.22 12.33 -12.55
CA GLU A 54 8.04 12.95 -11.23
C GLU A 54 8.37 11.98 -10.10
N GLU A 55 8.00 10.70 -10.21
CA GLU A 55 8.41 9.66 -9.26
C GLU A 55 9.93 9.62 -9.13
N ARG A 56 10.66 9.57 -10.25
CA ARG A 56 12.13 9.59 -10.25
C ARG A 56 12.70 10.84 -9.57
N LYS A 57 12.05 12.00 -9.66
CA LYS A 57 12.48 13.21 -8.94
C LYS A 57 12.24 13.09 -7.44
N TYR A 58 11.11 12.50 -7.03
CA TYR A 58 10.83 12.23 -5.63
C TYR A 58 11.83 11.22 -5.04
N ASP A 59 12.12 10.16 -5.78
CA ASP A 59 13.02 9.08 -5.37
C ASP A 59 14.47 9.49 -5.22
N LYS A 60 14.93 10.52 -5.93
CA LYS A 60 16.26 11.13 -5.70
C LYS A 60 16.47 11.65 -4.28
N LYS A 61 15.41 11.78 -3.48
CA LYS A 61 15.50 12.12 -2.05
C LYS A 61 15.81 10.92 -1.16
N GLY A 62 15.61 9.71 -1.66
CA GLY A 62 15.86 8.46 -0.96
C GLY A 62 17.19 7.84 -1.33
N GLU A 63 17.66 6.94 -0.48
CA GLU A 63 18.81 6.09 -0.72
C GLU A 63 18.31 4.75 -1.27
N VAL A 64 18.79 4.32 -2.44
CA VAL A 64 18.45 2.99 -2.99
C VAL A 64 19.18 1.94 -2.16
N VAL A 65 18.43 1.17 -1.38
CA VAL A 65 18.99 0.11 -0.51
C VAL A 65 18.94 -1.27 -1.16
N TYR A 66 18.05 -1.46 -2.15
CA TYR A 66 17.94 -2.72 -2.88
C TYR A 66 17.23 -2.52 -4.22
N ILE A 67 17.53 -3.38 -5.20
CA ILE A 67 16.80 -3.48 -6.47
C ILE A 67 16.18 -4.87 -6.56
N VAL A 68 14.84 -4.95 -6.47
CA VAL A 68 14.11 -6.21 -6.49
C VAL A 68 14.19 -6.82 -7.90
N PRO A 69 14.53 -8.11 -8.08
CA PRO A 69 14.53 -8.77 -9.38
C PRO A 69 13.16 -8.71 -10.07
N TYR A 70 13.12 -8.96 -11.38
CA TYR A 70 11.85 -9.19 -12.06
C TYR A 70 11.18 -10.45 -11.48
N VAL A 71 9.85 -10.53 -11.54
CA VAL A 71 9.11 -11.70 -11.01
C VAL A 71 9.59 -13.00 -11.66
N SER A 72 9.95 -12.96 -12.94
CA SER A 72 10.48 -14.12 -13.67
C SER A 72 11.89 -14.57 -13.24
N GLU A 73 12.59 -13.78 -12.44
CA GLU A 73 13.93 -14.07 -11.91
C GLU A 73 13.91 -14.49 -10.43
N LEU A 74 12.75 -14.41 -9.78
CA LEU A 74 12.62 -14.77 -8.38
C LEU A 74 12.70 -16.29 -8.21
N GLU A 75 13.25 -16.70 -7.07
CA GLU A 75 13.18 -18.10 -6.67
C GLU A 75 11.72 -18.52 -6.46
N GLN A 76 11.39 -19.70 -6.97
CA GLN A 76 10.06 -20.26 -6.86
C GLN A 76 9.84 -20.87 -5.47
N PHE A 77 8.61 -20.81 -5.00
CA PHE A 77 8.17 -21.43 -3.75
C PHE A 77 7.18 -22.53 -4.10
N ASP A 78 7.38 -23.72 -3.53
CA ASP A 78 6.50 -24.87 -3.77
C ASP A 78 5.21 -24.75 -2.97
N ILE A 79 4.26 -23.98 -3.50
CA ILE A 79 2.89 -23.87 -2.99
C ILE A 79 1.91 -23.81 -4.15
N ARG A 80 0.78 -24.51 -4.03
CA ARG A 80 -0.32 -24.36 -4.99
C ARG A 80 -1.13 -23.13 -4.62
N LEU A 81 -1.66 -22.42 -5.62
CA LEU A 81 -2.58 -21.30 -5.40
C LEU A 81 -3.77 -21.70 -4.52
N THR A 82 -4.30 -22.91 -4.69
CA THR A 82 -5.39 -23.46 -3.87
C THR A 82 -5.00 -23.55 -2.39
N ASP A 83 -3.77 -23.95 -2.08
CA ASP A 83 -3.30 -24.03 -0.71
C ASP A 83 -3.18 -22.63 -0.08
N ALA A 84 -2.66 -21.64 -0.83
CA ALA A 84 -2.61 -20.25 -0.37
C ALA A 84 -4.00 -19.68 -0.09
N LEU A 85 -4.98 -19.92 -0.99
CA LEU A 85 -6.36 -19.47 -0.82
C LEU A 85 -7.03 -20.10 0.42
N LEU A 86 -6.85 -21.41 0.63
CA LEU A 86 -7.46 -22.13 1.74
C LEU A 86 -6.83 -21.79 3.08
N LYS A 87 -5.49 -21.60 3.13
CA LYS A 87 -4.74 -21.30 4.36
C LYS A 87 -4.81 -19.83 4.77
N ARG A 88 -5.04 -18.90 3.83
CA ARG A 88 -5.03 -17.46 4.12
C ARG A 88 -6.05 -17.10 5.20
N ARG A 89 -5.57 -16.53 6.30
CA ARG A 89 -6.39 -15.99 7.40
C ARG A 89 -5.82 -14.66 7.87
N THR A 90 -6.71 -13.80 8.35
CA THR A 90 -6.33 -12.57 9.03
C THR A 90 -6.02 -12.91 10.48
N SER A 91 -4.84 -12.54 10.96
CA SER A 91 -4.37 -12.95 12.28
C SER A 91 -3.39 -11.93 12.85
N TRP A 92 -3.58 -11.59 14.13
CA TRP A 92 -2.63 -10.82 14.95
C TRP A 92 -1.56 -11.70 15.61
N ASN A 93 -1.66 -13.02 15.44
CA ASN A 93 -0.61 -13.95 15.86
C ASN A 93 0.46 -14.03 14.77
N PHE A 94 1.48 -13.19 14.93
CA PHE A 94 2.62 -13.06 14.02
C PHE A 94 3.71 -14.11 14.32
N LYS A 95 4.48 -14.47 13.29
CA LYS A 95 5.60 -15.41 13.40
C LYS A 95 6.62 -14.83 14.38
N LYS A 96 7.11 -15.63 15.34
CA LYS A 96 8.09 -15.16 16.33
C LYS A 96 9.45 -14.83 15.70
N GLN A 97 9.84 -15.58 14.68
CA GLN A 97 11.10 -15.40 13.96
C GLN A 97 10.97 -14.31 12.90
N ALA A 98 12.06 -13.58 12.66
CA ALA A 98 12.14 -12.69 11.50
C ALA A 98 12.14 -13.48 10.19
N ILE A 99 11.88 -12.77 9.09
CA ILE A 99 12.03 -13.33 7.75
C ILE A 99 13.45 -13.12 7.23
N SER A 100 13.88 -14.05 6.37
CA SER A 100 15.11 -13.96 5.60
C SER A 100 15.05 -12.87 4.53
N THR A 101 16.23 -12.42 4.07
CA THR A 101 16.37 -11.54 2.91
C THR A 101 15.64 -12.11 1.68
N ARG A 102 15.74 -13.43 1.46
CA ARG A 102 15.03 -14.15 0.39
C ARG A 102 13.51 -13.99 0.50
N GLU A 103 12.94 -14.21 1.68
CA GLU A 103 11.50 -14.07 1.91
C GLU A 103 11.02 -12.62 1.74
N LEU A 104 11.80 -11.62 2.17
CA LEU A 104 11.47 -10.21 1.94
C LEU A 104 11.46 -9.86 0.45
N ILE A 105 12.47 -10.31 -0.30
CA ILE A 105 12.55 -10.09 -1.75
C ILE A 105 11.37 -10.76 -2.46
N ALA A 106 11.04 -11.99 -2.08
CA ALA A 106 9.88 -12.71 -2.59
C ALA A 106 8.57 -11.98 -2.25
N PHE A 107 8.44 -11.46 -1.02
CA PHE A 107 7.28 -10.67 -0.61
C PHE A 107 7.09 -9.45 -1.49
N LEU A 108 8.13 -8.63 -1.68
CA LEU A 108 8.08 -7.43 -2.51
C LEU A 108 7.79 -7.78 -3.99
N GLY A 109 8.53 -8.77 -4.51
CA GLY A 109 8.45 -9.17 -5.90
C GLY A 109 7.10 -9.77 -6.28
N TYR A 110 6.59 -10.76 -5.54
CA TYR A 110 5.30 -11.37 -5.87
C TYR A 110 4.11 -10.46 -5.53
N SER A 111 4.21 -9.61 -4.50
CA SER A 111 3.10 -8.71 -4.14
C SER A 111 2.95 -7.53 -5.10
N PHE A 112 4.07 -6.97 -5.59
CA PHE A 112 4.09 -5.67 -6.27
C PHE A 112 4.90 -5.62 -7.57
N GLY A 113 5.72 -6.65 -7.84
CA GLY A 113 6.77 -6.61 -8.85
C GLY A 113 6.28 -6.69 -10.29
N ILE A 114 7.23 -6.56 -11.22
CA ILE A 114 6.98 -6.57 -12.65
C ILE A 114 6.91 -8.01 -13.17
N SER A 115 5.73 -8.43 -13.65
CA SER A 115 5.48 -9.74 -14.25
C SER A 115 5.67 -9.76 -15.77
N ASP A 116 5.60 -8.61 -16.43
CA ASP A 116 5.86 -8.46 -17.87
C ASP A 116 6.82 -7.29 -18.11
N ARG A 117 7.98 -7.56 -18.72
CA ARG A 117 9.05 -6.56 -18.92
C ARG A 117 8.77 -5.61 -20.07
N GLU A 118 8.16 -6.11 -21.14
CA GLU A 118 7.92 -5.34 -22.37
C GLU A 118 6.93 -4.21 -22.09
N TYR A 119 5.89 -4.52 -21.33
CA TYR A 119 4.81 -3.61 -20.99
C TYR A 119 4.88 -3.10 -19.55
N ASN A 120 5.91 -3.48 -18.78
CA ASN A 120 6.09 -3.09 -17.38
C ASN A 120 4.83 -3.39 -16.54
N LEU A 121 4.17 -4.53 -16.80
CA LEU A 121 2.95 -4.94 -16.09
C LEU A 121 3.32 -5.50 -14.73
N LYS A 122 2.50 -5.20 -13.72
CA LYS A 122 2.70 -5.70 -12.35
C LYS A 122 1.95 -7.00 -12.13
N THR A 123 2.24 -7.67 -11.02
CA THR A 123 1.48 -8.86 -10.55
C THR A 123 0.03 -8.56 -10.18
N TYR A 124 -0.41 -7.30 -10.29
CA TYR A 124 -1.77 -6.85 -10.05
C TYR A 124 -2.24 -5.90 -11.18
N PRO A 125 -3.55 -5.87 -11.49
CA PRO A 125 -4.07 -4.98 -12.51
C PRO A 125 -4.26 -3.54 -12.00
N SER A 126 -4.19 -2.57 -12.92
CA SER A 126 -4.44 -1.15 -12.66
C SER A 126 -5.27 -0.51 -13.77
N GLY A 127 -6.13 0.45 -13.38
CA GLY A 127 -7.00 1.17 -14.30
C GLY A 127 -6.23 1.93 -15.38
N GLY A 128 -6.18 1.36 -16.59
CA GLY A 128 -5.44 1.95 -17.71
C GLY A 128 -3.93 2.03 -17.51
N ARG A 129 -3.35 1.16 -16.65
CA ARG A 129 -1.91 1.04 -16.37
C ARG A 129 -1.25 2.29 -15.76
N PHE A 130 -2.01 3.08 -15.01
CA PHE A 130 -1.45 4.21 -14.25
C PHE A 130 -0.64 3.76 -13.04
N TYR A 131 -1.08 2.70 -12.37
CA TYR A 131 -0.53 2.23 -11.09
C TYR A 131 -0.41 3.34 -10.03
N PRO A 132 -1.49 4.10 -9.75
CA PRO A 132 -1.49 5.24 -8.83
C PRO A 132 -1.26 4.88 -7.36
N VAL A 133 -1.10 3.61 -6.99
CA VAL A 133 -0.85 3.23 -5.59
C VAL A 133 0.65 3.23 -5.31
N ASP A 134 1.09 4.21 -4.54
CA ASP A 134 2.42 4.26 -3.95
C ASP A 134 2.53 3.27 -2.78
N ILE A 135 3.61 2.49 -2.74
CA ILE A 135 3.82 1.43 -1.75
C ILE A 135 4.92 1.88 -0.77
N TYR A 136 4.53 2.10 0.49
CA TYR A 136 5.47 2.40 1.56
C TYR A 136 5.57 1.23 2.54
N LEU A 137 6.76 1.02 3.09
CA LEU A 137 7.02 0.05 4.14
C LEU A 137 7.69 0.72 5.33
N VAL A 138 7.31 0.31 6.55
CA VAL A 138 7.98 0.75 7.77
C VAL A 138 8.31 -0.48 8.62
N PRO A 139 9.60 -0.82 8.79
CA PRO A 139 9.99 -1.97 9.59
C PRO A 139 9.79 -1.67 11.09
N THR A 140 9.39 -2.68 11.84
CA THR A 140 9.40 -2.63 13.30
C THR A 140 10.81 -2.86 13.83
N LYS A 141 11.03 -2.62 15.13
CA LYS A 141 12.32 -2.92 15.79
C LYS A 141 12.75 -4.38 15.60
N LYS A 142 11.79 -5.30 15.56
CA LYS A 142 12.04 -6.73 15.33
C LYS A 142 12.61 -6.99 13.94
N MET A 143 12.05 -6.38 12.90
CA MET A 143 12.57 -6.51 11.54
C MET A 143 13.94 -5.85 11.40
N ILE A 144 14.11 -4.64 11.95
CA ILE A 144 15.37 -3.90 11.90
C ILE A 144 16.56 -4.72 12.42
N ARG A 145 16.38 -5.41 13.56
CA ARG A 145 17.43 -6.21 14.20
C ARG A 145 17.88 -7.43 13.38
N ASN A 146 17.05 -7.91 12.46
CA ASN A 146 17.24 -9.19 11.79
C ASN A 146 17.33 -9.08 10.26
N SER A 147 17.17 -7.89 9.70
CA SER A 147 17.09 -7.68 8.25
C SER A 147 18.39 -7.14 7.67
N GLU A 148 18.78 -7.65 6.51
CA GLU A 148 19.93 -7.12 5.76
C GLU A 148 19.60 -5.87 4.94
N ILE A 149 18.31 -5.65 4.65
CA ILE A 149 17.83 -4.56 3.77
C ILE A 149 17.16 -3.45 4.60
N LEU A 150 16.11 -3.79 5.35
CA LEU A 150 15.37 -2.88 6.24
C LEU A 150 16.09 -2.66 7.59
N LYS A 151 17.26 -2.02 7.58
CA LYS A 151 18.17 -1.90 8.74
C LYS A 151 17.97 -0.68 9.62
N GLU A 152 17.11 0.25 9.23
CA GLU A 152 17.01 1.56 9.89
C GLU A 152 15.57 1.92 10.20
N GLU A 153 15.38 2.76 11.22
CA GLU A 153 14.09 3.36 11.56
C GLU A 153 13.73 4.44 10.53
N ARG A 154 13.46 4.01 9.29
CA ARG A 154 13.12 4.85 8.14
C ARG A 154 11.81 4.38 7.51
N ALA A 155 11.12 5.32 6.88
CA ALA A 155 10.10 4.97 5.90
C ALA A 155 10.81 4.50 4.64
N TYR A 156 10.37 3.38 4.08
CA TYR A 156 10.84 2.86 2.80
C TYR A 156 9.75 3.02 1.76
N ARG A 157 10.11 3.29 0.51
CA ARG A 157 9.18 3.28 -0.64
C ARG A 157 9.66 2.25 -1.64
N TYR A 158 8.75 1.39 -2.11
CA TYR A 158 9.02 0.52 -3.23
C TYR A 158 8.56 1.21 -4.52
N ASN A 159 9.51 1.62 -5.35
CA ASN A 159 9.18 2.10 -6.69
C ASN A 159 8.98 0.90 -7.61
N GLN A 160 7.73 0.61 -7.94
CA GLN A 160 7.35 -0.49 -8.81
C GLN A 160 7.82 -0.35 -10.27
N ASN A 161 8.13 0.86 -10.75
CA ASN A 161 8.61 1.13 -12.10
C ASN A 161 10.12 0.88 -12.25
N SER A 162 10.93 1.28 -11.27
CA SER A 162 12.37 1.01 -11.26
C SER A 162 12.76 -0.28 -10.53
N ARG A 163 11.81 -0.88 -9.78
CA ARG A 163 12.00 -2.02 -8.85
C ARG A 163 12.88 -1.67 -7.64
N GLU A 164 13.18 -0.41 -7.44
CA GLU A 164 14.04 0.06 -6.35
C GLU A 164 13.25 0.10 -5.04
N LEU A 165 13.88 -0.38 -3.98
CA LEU A 165 13.46 -0.11 -2.61
C LEU A 165 14.32 1.05 -2.09
N LEU A 166 13.67 2.15 -1.75
CA LEU A 166 14.32 3.38 -1.33
C LEU A 166 14.09 3.62 0.16
N ALA A 167 15.15 3.84 0.91
CA ALA A 167 15.08 4.36 2.28
C ALA A 167 14.92 5.88 2.23
N LEU A 168 13.83 6.40 2.78
CA LEU A 168 13.48 7.82 2.76
C LEU A 168 13.94 8.50 4.05
N HIS A 169 13.05 9.20 4.76
CA HIS A 169 13.34 9.87 6.02
C HIS A 169 13.26 8.93 7.22
N ARG A 170 13.94 9.33 8.31
CA ARG A 170 13.80 8.67 9.62
C ARG A 170 12.38 8.84 10.18
N VAL A 171 11.90 7.80 10.84
CA VAL A 171 10.61 7.75 11.52
C VAL A 171 10.80 7.42 12.99
N ASN A 172 9.82 7.78 13.82
CA ASN A 172 9.80 7.42 15.23
C ASN A 172 8.91 6.20 15.42
N LEU A 173 9.49 5.03 15.70
CA LEU A 173 8.71 3.79 15.81
C LEU A 173 7.75 3.78 17.01
N GLU A 174 7.98 4.61 18.03
CA GLU A 174 7.05 4.75 19.17
C GLU A 174 5.69 5.34 18.74
N GLU A 175 5.64 6.05 17.61
CA GLU A 175 4.39 6.61 17.09
C GLU A 175 3.52 5.56 16.40
N LEU A 176 4.05 4.38 16.05
CA LEU A 176 3.34 3.40 15.24
C LEU A 176 2.00 3.01 15.87
N ASN A 177 1.97 2.60 17.14
CA ASN A 177 0.73 2.20 17.81
C ASN A 177 -0.30 3.34 17.89
N SER A 178 0.14 4.61 17.81
CA SER A 178 -0.73 5.78 17.79
C SER A 178 -1.38 6.08 16.43
N LEU A 179 -0.99 5.37 15.37
CA LEU A 179 -1.53 5.52 14.01
C LEU A 179 -2.92 4.89 13.86
N THR A 180 -3.34 4.05 14.81
CA THR A 180 -4.68 3.45 14.84
C THR A 180 -5.35 3.69 16.19
N SER A 181 -6.68 3.58 16.24
CA SER A 181 -7.42 3.59 17.50
C SER A 181 -7.51 2.18 18.07
N SER A 182 -7.49 2.03 19.39
CA SER A 182 -7.92 0.77 20.02
C SER A 182 -9.38 0.48 19.64
N THR A 183 -9.69 -0.80 19.44
CA THR A 183 -11.08 -1.25 19.29
C THR A 183 -11.57 -1.86 20.59
N ASP A 184 -12.87 -2.07 20.66
CA ASP A 184 -13.58 -2.81 21.70
C ASP A 184 -13.12 -4.28 21.83
N ILE A 185 -12.31 -4.77 20.88
CA ILE A 185 -11.70 -6.11 20.87
C ILE A 185 -10.32 -6.13 21.56
N GLY A 186 -9.72 -4.97 21.84
CA GLY A 186 -8.43 -4.88 22.55
C GLY A 186 -7.52 -3.76 22.04
N ASP A 187 -6.31 -3.70 22.60
CA ASP A 187 -5.25 -2.81 22.12
C ASP A 187 -4.49 -3.51 20.97
N MET A 188 -4.54 -2.89 19.80
CA MET A 188 -3.83 -3.33 18.61
C MET A 188 -2.39 -2.83 18.72
N SER A 189 -1.46 -3.73 19.05
CA SER A 189 -0.02 -3.43 19.06
C SER A 189 0.65 -3.96 17.79
N PHE A 190 1.61 -3.19 17.29
CA PHE A 190 2.47 -3.54 16.17
C PHE A 190 3.81 -4.14 16.59
N ASP A 191 4.06 -4.31 17.89
CA ASP A 191 5.38 -4.71 18.41
C ASP A 191 5.84 -6.08 17.90
N ASP A 192 4.90 -7.01 17.70
CA ASP A 192 5.17 -8.37 17.20
C ASP A 192 5.21 -8.48 15.67
N ALA A 193 4.76 -7.44 14.96
CA ALA A 193 4.80 -7.39 13.51
C ALA A 193 6.24 -7.27 12.99
N LEU A 194 6.46 -7.61 11.74
CA LEU A 194 7.74 -7.40 11.06
C LEU A 194 7.78 -6.01 10.43
N PHE A 195 6.76 -5.66 9.66
CA PHE A 195 6.66 -4.35 9.03
C PHE A 195 5.21 -4.01 8.74
N LEU A 196 4.96 -2.71 8.60
CA LEU A 196 3.70 -2.20 8.08
C LEU A 196 3.88 -1.85 6.61
N VAL A 197 2.85 -2.14 5.80
CA VAL A 197 2.75 -1.69 4.41
C VAL A 197 1.63 -0.66 4.33
N PHE A 198 1.93 0.51 3.79
CA PHE A 198 0.98 1.58 3.57
C PHE A 198 0.76 1.73 2.07
N LEU A 199 -0.48 1.55 1.64
CA LEU A 199 -0.89 1.75 0.27
C LEU A 199 -1.49 3.15 0.14
N VAL A 200 -0.73 4.01 -0.53
CA VAL A 200 -1.01 5.43 -0.66
C VAL A 200 -1.57 5.69 -2.06
N GLY A 201 -2.81 6.13 -2.15
CA GLY A 201 -3.37 6.56 -3.42
C GLY A 201 -2.72 7.88 -3.85
N ASN A 202 -2.22 7.95 -5.09
CA ASN A 202 -1.64 9.13 -5.71
C ASN A 202 -2.52 9.56 -6.91
N MET A 203 -3.26 10.64 -6.74
CA MET A 203 -4.28 11.07 -7.71
C MET A 203 -3.71 11.93 -8.84
N ARG A 204 -2.46 12.42 -8.72
CA ARG A 204 -1.88 13.51 -9.52
C ARG A 204 -2.05 13.37 -11.04
N TYR A 205 -1.95 12.15 -11.57
CA TYR A 205 -2.02 11.89 -13.00
C TYR A 205 -3.28 11.14 -13.42
N ILE A 206 -3.71 10.17 -12.61
CA ILE A 206 -4.90 9.38 -12.90
C ILE A 206 -6.18 10.26 -12.94
N GLU A 207 -6.24 11.34 -12.15
CA GLU A 207 -7.39 12.26 -12.14
C GLU A 207 -7.57 13.03 -13.45
N LYS A 208 -6.48 13.28 -14.17
CA LYS A 208 -6.51 13.97 -15.47
C LYS A 208 -7.24 13.16 -16.54
N LYS A 209 -7.23 11.81 -16.40
CA LYS A 209 -7.93 10.90 -17.31
C LYS A 209 -9.33 10.55 -16.80
N TYR A 210 -9.45 10.21 -15.52
CA TYR A 210 -10.66 9.57 -14.99
C TYR A 210 -11.51 10.46 -14.08
N ASN A 211 -11.06 11.69 -13.75
CA ASN A 211 -11.83 12.65 -12.95
C ASN A 211 -12.41 11.99 -11.68
N SER A 212 -13.72 12.07 -11.42
CA SER A 212 -14.37 11.48 -10.24
C SER A 212 -14.27 9.96 -10.15
N LEU A 213 -14.05 9.26 -11.28
CA LEU A 213 -13.87 7.80 -11.32
C LEU A 213 -12.52 7.36 -10.72
N THR A 214 -11.57 8.28 -10.59
CA THR A 214 -10.22 8.05 -10.03
C THR A 214 -10.24 7.30 -8.71
N TYR A 215 -10.99 7.81 -7.73
CA TYR A 215 -11.07 7.18 -6.41
C TYR A 215 -11.58 5.73 -6.49
N ARG A 216 -12.58 5.44 -7.34
CA ARG A 216 -13.07 4.06 -7.52
C ARG A 216 -12.01 3.14 -8.12
N LEU A 217 -11.19 3.65 -9.04
CA LEU A 217 -10.12 2.87 -9.65
C LEU A 217 -9.00 2.60 -8.66
N ILE A 218 -8.61 3.61 -7.87
CA ILE A 218 -7.62 3.44 -6.79
C ILE A 218 -8.12 2.40 -5.79
N TYR A 219 -9.36 2.49 -5.29
CA TYR A 219 -9.89 1.49 -4.36
C TYR A 219 -9.93 0.06 -4.91
N LYS A 220 -10.20 -0.12 -6.20
CA LYS A 220 -10.12 -1.44 -6.84
C LYS A 220 -8.68 -1.97 -6.85
N GLU A 221 -7.73 -1.11 -7.21
CA GLU A 221 -6.30 -1.45 -7.21
C GLU A 221 -5.79 -1.79 -5.81
N LEU A 222 -6.17 -1.02 -4.79
CA LEU A 222 -5.89 -1.31 -3.38
C LEU A 222 -6.38 -2.70 -2.98
N GLY A 223 -7.58 -3.10 -3.43
CA GLY A 223 -8.12 -4.45 -3.19
C GLY A 223 -7.31 -5.55 -3.88
N HIS A 224 -6.90 -5.32 -5.14
CA HIS A 224 -6.05 -6.26 -5.88
C HIS A 224 -4.68 -6.45 -5.23
N ILE A 225 -4.00 -5.34 -4.89
CA ILE A 225 -2.72 -5.36 -4.18
C ILE A 225 -2.90 -6.03 -2.81
N GLY A 226 -3.96 -5.69 -2.10
CA GLY A 226 -4.26 -6.25 -0.78
C GLY A 226 -4.41 -7.77 -0.79
N GLN A 227 -5.11 -8.31 -1.79
CA GLN A 227 -5.23 -9.76 -1.94
C GLN A 227 -3.87 -10.40 -2.26
N ASN A 228 -3.04 -9.78 -3.10
CA ASN A 228 -1.69 -10.25 -3.38
C ASN A 228 -0.83 -10.30 -2.11
N ILE A 229 -0.80 -9.22 -1.33
CA ILE A 229 -0.09 -9.16 -0.02
C ILE A 229 -0.49 -10.35 0.86
N MET A 230 -1.79 -10.60 1.02
CA MET A 230 -2.28 -11.64 1.92
C MET A 230 -1.92 -13.05 1.41
N LEU A 231 -2.01 -13.31 0.11
CA LEU A 231 -1.68 -14.62 -0.48
C LEU A 231 -0.17 -14.88 -0.45
N VAL A 232 0.64 -13.88 -0.80
CA VAL A 232 2.10 -13.98 -0.77
C VAL A 232 2.61 -14.14 0.67
N ALA A 233 2.05 -13.39 1.63
CA ALA A 233 2.38 -13.60 3.03
C ALA A 233 2.01 -15.02 3.49
N THR A 234 0.85 -15.54 3.10
CA THR A 234 0.44 -16.92 3.42
C THR A 234 1.40 -17.95 2.83
N MET A 235 1.86 -17.75 1.59
CA MET A 235 2.89 -18.60 0.96
C MET A 235 4.20 -18.61 1.76
N LEU A 236 4.59 -17.46 2.31
CA LEU A 236 5.80 -17.30 3.11
C LEU A 236 5.60 -17.70 4.59
N GLY A 237 4.43 -18.23 4.94
CA GLY A 237 4.11 -18.62 6.32
C GLY A 237 3.97 -17.42 7.28
N MET A 238 3.69 -16.22 6.76
CA MET A 238 3.40 -15.02 7.53
C MET A 238 1.88 -14.81 7.67
N SER A 239 1.51 -14.13 8.75
CA SER A 239 0.16 -13.62 8.98
C SER A 239 0.06 -12.16 8.51
N THR A 240 -1.14 -11.75 8.12
CA THR A 240 -1.41 -10.36 7.76
C THR A 240 -2.69 -9.84 8.39
N VAL A 241 -2.73 -8.54 8.63
CA VAL A 241 -3.93 -7.82 9.05
C VAL A 241 -4.17 -6.65 8.10
N PRO A 242 -5.20 -6.73 7.24
CA PRO A 242 -5.68 -5.55 6.53
C PRO A 242 -6.42 -4.62 7.49
N LEU A 243 -5.94 -3.39 7.63
CA LEU A 243 -6.54 -2.33 8.43
C LEU A 243 -7.24 -1.31 7.55
N GLY A 244 -8.56 -1.26 7.64
CA GLY A 244 -9.39 -0.18 7.07
C GLY A 244 -9.63 0.99 8.03
N GLY A 245 -9.37 0.82 9.32
CA GLY A 245 -9.54 1.85 10.34
C GLY A 245 -8.19 2.35 10.85
N PHE A 246 -7.87 3.61 10.59
CA PHE A 246 -6.64 4.26 11.02
C PHE A 246 -6.82 5.79 11.06
N PHE A 247 -5.90 6.49 11.70
CA PHE A 247 -5.86 7.95 11.68
C PHE A 247 -5.11 8.44 10.43
N GLU A 248 -5.84 8.63 9.34
CA GLU A 248 -5.29 9.00 8.02
C GLU A 248 -4.34 10.20 8.09
N ASP A 249 -4.74 11.29 8.74
CA ASP A 249 -3.90 12.49 8.90
C ASP A 249 -2.58 12.22 9.63
N ARG A 250 -2.59 11.32 10.62
CA ARG A 250 -1.37 10.94 11.36
C ARG A 250 -0.43 10.15 10.46
N ILE A 251 -0.95 9.18 9.70
CA ILE A 251 -0.16 8.39 8.75
C ILE A 251 0.41 9.29 7.65
N ASN A 252 -0.42 10.16 7.07
CA ASN A 252 0.01 11.07 6.01
C ASN A 252 1.14 11.99 6.48
N LYS A 253 1.07 12.50 7.72
CA LYS A 253 2.14 13.28 8.34
C LYS A 253 3.38 12.43 8.62
N PHE A 254 3.21 11.23 9.18
CA PHE A 254 4.28 10.29 9.51
C PHE A 254 5.11 9.89 8.28
N LEU A 255 4.43 9.62 7.15
CA LEU A 255 5.04 9.32 5.86
C LEU A 255 5.45 10.55 5.05
N ARG A 256 5.16 11.77 5.52
CA ARG A 256 5.45 13.04 4.84
C ARG A 256 4.88 13.11 3.42
N LEU A 257 3.63 12.65 3.26
CA LEU A 257 2.94 12.62 1.97
C LEU A 257 2.57 14.02 1.49
N ASP A 258 2.46 14.18 0.16
CA ASP A 258 1.89 15.36 -0.48
C ASP A 258 0.40 15.48 -0.13
N LYS A 259 0.04 16.51 0.62
CA LYS A 259 -1.34 16.73 1.10
C LYS A 259 -2.37 16.99 -0.01
N THR A 260 -1.92 17.26 -1.23
CA THR A 260 -2.79 17.59 -2.37
C THR A 260 -3.20 16.35 -3.12
N TYR A 261 -2.24 15.45 -3.36
CA TYR A 261 -2.42 14.34 -4.30
C TYR A 261 -2.20 12.97 -3.67
N GLN A 262 -1.66 12.86 -2.46
CA GLN A 262 -1.37 11.59 -1.81
C GLN A 262 -2.18 11.45 -0.53
N SER A 263 -2.78 10.27 -0.34
CA SER A 263 -3.35 9.88 0.94
C SER A 263 -3.22 8.38 1.18
N ASN A 264 -2.89 7.98 2.41
CA ASN A 264 -2.93 6.59 2.81
C ASN A 264 -4.37 6.09 2.84
N MET A 265 -4.67 5.07 2.03
CA MET A 265 -6.04 4.56 1.88
C MET A 265 -6.20 3.14 2.39
N TYR A 266 -5.10 2.39 2.56
CA TYR A 266 -5.15 1.03 3.09
C TYR A 266 -3.83 0.66 3.74
N THR A 267 -3.86 0.06 4.93
CA THR A 267 -2.66 -0.33 5.66
C THR A 267 -2.69 -1.83 5.96
N PHE A 268 -1.55 -2.49 5.81
CA PHE A 268 -1.37 -3.89 6.17
C PHE A 268 -0.31 -4.02 7.24
N ILE A 269 -0.60 -4.85 8.24
CA ILE A 269 0.39 -5.34 9.18
C ILE A 269 0.84 -6.70 8.67
N VAL A 270 2.15 -6.92 8.62
CA VAL A 270 2.73 -8.18 8.16
C VAL A 270 3.66 -8.71 9.24
N GLY A 271 3.50 -9.98 9.62
CA GLY A 271 4.35 -10.59 10.63
C GLY A 271 4.27 -12.09 10.73
#